data_AF-A0A220UFN7-F1
#
_entry.id   AF-A0A220UFN7-F1
#
_cell.length_a   1.000
_cell.length_b   1.000
_cell.length_c   1.000
_cell.angle_alpha   90.00
_cell.angle_beta   90.00
_cell.angle_gamma   90.00
#
_symmetry.space_group_name_H-M   'P 1'
#
loop_
_entity.id
_entity.type
_entity.pdbx_description
1 polymer ?
#
loop_
_entity_poly.entity_id
_entity_poly.type
_entity_poly.pdbx_seq_one_letter_code
_entity_poly.pdbx_strand_id
1 'polypeptide(L)'
;MANPLVSIAVPVAGIVAAKLGTKAAAAGWGAVFGEEAPTVQAEKAAKKNVAKRRKQAKKDGLPKSEIAAIKDPVDEQPVWKMMLWATVSGVLLQGLRMAAKRGAKSGAERLTMRRPRPNRG
;
A
#
# COMPACT_ATOMS: atom_id res chain seq x y z
N MET A 1 -21.28 -20.37 12.91
CA MET A 1 -19.81 -20.58 12.86
C MET A 1 -19.29 -20.02 11.55
N ALA A 2 -18.23 -19.21 11.56
CA ALA A 2 -17.63 -18.69 10.32
C ALA A 2 -17.17 -19.88 9.46
N ASN A 3 -17.57 -19.92 8.19
CA ASN A 3 -17.17 -20.99 7.27
C ASN A 3 -15.63 -20.98 7.16
N PRO A 4 -14.92 -22.09 7.46
CA PRO A 4 -13.45 -22.13 7.47
C PRO A 4 -12.82 -21.79 6.11
N LEU A 5 -13.55 -21.93 5.01
CA LEU A 5 -13.10 -21.47 3.69
C LEU A 5 -13.06 -19.93 3.60
N VAL A 6 -14.00 -19.25 4.26
CA VAL A 6 -14.05 -17.77 4.31
C VAL A 6 -12.93 -17.22 5.17
N SER A 7 -12.59 -17.89 6.28
CA SER A 7 -11.53 -17.42 7.18
C SER A 7 -10.14 -17.51 6.55
N ILE A 8 -9.92 -18.37 5.56
CA ILE A 8 -8.65 -18.51 4.84
C ILE A 8 -8.63 -17.65 3.55
N ALA A 9 -9.73 -17.62 2.80
CA ALA A 9 -9.79 -16.87 1.55
C ALA A 9 -9.74 -15.34 1.77
N VAL A 10 -10.36 -14.83 2.83
CA VAL A 10 -10.40 -13.38 3.12
C VAL A 10 -9.01 -12.80 3.40
N PRO A 11 -8.14 -13.42 4.24
CA PRO A 11 -6.76 -12.98 4.41
C PRO A 11 -5.95 -12.98 3.11
N VAL A 12 -6.05 -14.05 2.32
CA VAL A 12 -5.27 -14.18 1.07
C VAL A 12 -5.70 -13.13 0.04
N ALA A 13 -7.00 -13.00 -0.19
CA ALA A 13 -7.54 -11.95 -1.05
C ALA A 13 -7.21 -10.54 -0.52
N GLY A 14 -7.23 -10.35 0.81
CA GLY A 14 -6.84 -9.11 1.46
C GLY A 14 -5.38 -8.72 1.21
N ILE A 15 -4.45 -9.67 1.26
CA ILE A 15 -3.02 -9.43 0.98
C ILE A 15 -2.82 -9.03 -0.49
N VAL A 16 -3.45 -9.76 -1.43
CA VAL A 16 -3.33 -9.46 -2.87
C VAL A 16 -3.95 -8.10 -3.19
N ALA A 17 -5.15 -7.83 -2.67
CA ALA A 17 -5.84 -6.57 -2.88
C ALA A 17 -5.09 -5.38 -2.26
N ALA A 18 -4.48 -5.57 -1.07
CA ALA A 18 -3.64 -4.54 -0.47
C ALA A 18 -2.41 -4.21 -1.32
N LYS A 19 -1.76 -5.22 -1.92
CA LYS A 19 -0.61 -5.00 -2.84
C LYS A 19 -1.02 -4.27 -4.12
N LEU A 20 -2.16 -4.61 -4.71
CA LEU A 20 -2.65 -3.96 -5.93
C LEU A 20 -3.17 -2.54 -5.63
N GLY A 21 -3.92 -2.38 -4.55
CA GLY A 21 -4.43 -1.08 -4.10
C GLY A 21 -3.33 -0.10 -3.74
N THR A 22 -2.26 -0.56 -3.07
CA THR A 22 -1.11 0.29 -2.76
C THR A 22 -0.36 0.73 -4.02
N LYS A 23 -0.19 -0.15 -5.02
CA LYS A 23 0.39 0.22 -6.32
C LYS A 23 -0.47 1.22 -7.08
N ALA A 24 -1.78 1.00 -7.13
CA ALA A 24 -2.72 1.89 -7.80
C ALA A 24 -2.75 3.27 -7.12
N ALA A 25 -2.78 3.30 -5.79
CA ALA A 25 -2.70 4.54 -5.01
C ALA A 25 -1.37 5.25 -5.25
N ALA A 26 -0.25 4.53 -5.32
CA ALA A 26 1.07 5.13 -5.57
C ALA A 26 1.18 5.72 -6.98
N ALA A 27 0.63 5.04 -7.99
CA ALA A 27 0.55 5.55 -9.35
C ALA A 27 -0.36 6.79 -9.43
N GLY A 28 -1.52 6.77 -8.77
CA GLY A 28 -2.41 7.92 -8.68
C GLY A 28 -1.76 9.11 -7.97
N TRP A 29 -0.97 8.85 -6.93
CA TRP A 29 -0.20 9.89 -6.25
C TRP A 29 0.85 10.54 -7.16
N GLY A 30 1.62 9.73 -7.89
CA GLY A 30 2.57 10.22 -8.88
C GLY A 30 1.92 11.00 -10.02
N ALA A 31 0.70 10.62 -10.44
CA ALA A 31 -0.04 11.35 -11.46
C ALA A 31 -0.56 12.72 -10.98
N VAL A 32 -0.95 12.83 -9.69
CA VAL A 32 -1.51 14.08 -9.13
C VAL A 32 -0.41 15.04 -8.68
N PHE A 33 0.65 14.52 -8.06
CA PHE A 33 1.69 15.36 -7.45
C PHE A 33 3.02 15.33 -8.18
N GLY A 34 3.21 14.47 -9.19
CA GLY A 34 4.50 14.31 -9.89
C GLY A 34 5.62 13.74 -9.02
N GLU A 35 5.31 13.33 -7.79
CA GLU A 35 6.24 12.88 -6.76
C GLU A 35 6.00 11.40 -6.42
N GLU A 36 7.05 10.70 -5.96
CA GLU A 36 6.89 9.35 -5.42
C GLU A 36 5.99 9.38 -4.17
N ALA A 37 5.07 8.42 -4.09
CA ALA A 37 4.18 8.29 -2.94
C ALA A 37 4.98 8.04 -1.63
N PRO A 38 4.56 8.64 -0.51
CA PRO A 38 5.26 8.51 0.76
C PRO A 38 5.02 7.12 1.36
N THR A 39 5.84 6.17 0.89
CA THR A 39 5.80 4.77 1.28
C THR A 39 7.09 4.41 2.01
N VAL A 40 7.01 3.44 2.92
CA VAL A 40 8.19 2.93 3.67
C VAL A 40 9.31 2.44 2.73
N GLN A 41 8.94 1.96 1.53
CA GLN A 41 9.91 1.55 0.52
C GLN A 41 10.62 2.75 -0.13
N ALA A 42 9.85 3.79 -0.50
CA ALA A 42 10.39 5.04 -1.04
C ALA A 42 11.32 5.72 -0.02
N GLU A 43 10.91 5.81 1.25
CA GLU A 43 11.76 6.37 2.32
C GLU A 43 13.08 5.61 2.50
N LYS A 44 13.02 4.27 2.50
CA LYS A 44 14.24 3.44 2.59
C LYS A 44 15.14 3.60 1.37
N ALA A 45 14.56 3.75 0.18
CA ALA A 45 15.31 3.98 -1.04
C ALA A 45 15.97 5.37 -1.05
N ALA A 46 15.24 6.41 -0.64
CA ALA A 46 15.73 7.77 -0.50
C ALA A 46 16.93 7.84 0.47
N LYS A 47 16.79 7.28 1.66
CA LYS A 47 17.88 7.16 2.66
C LYS A 47 19.12 6.47 2.11
N LYS A 48 18.94 5.36 1.39
CA LYS A 48 20.05 4.62 0.76
C LYS A 48 20.73 5.45 -0.34
N ASN A 49 19.97 6.16 -1.16
CA ASN A 49 20.50 7.00 -2.23
C ASN A 49 21.25 8.22 -1.67
N VAL A 50 20.75 8.84 -0.61
CA VAL A 50 21.45 9.92 0.11
C VAL A 50 22.77 9.41 0.70
N ALA A 51 22.75 8.24 1.35
CA ALA A 51 23.97 7.64 1.88
C ALA A 51 25.00 7.31 0.79
N LYS A 52 24.55 6.82 -0.37
CA LYS A 52 25.41 6.59 -1.55
C LYS A 52 25.99 7.90 -2.08
N ARG A 53 25.17 8.94 -2.25
CA ARG A 53 25.60 10.27 -2.71
C ARG A 53 26.60 10.92 -1.76
N ARG A 54 26.37 10.83 -0.44
CA ARG A 54 27.33 11.28 0.57
C ARG A 54 28.65 10.52 0.52
N LYS A 55 28.61 9.20 0.28
CA LYS A 55 29.83 8.39 0.12
C LYS A 55 30.59 8.75 -1.16
N GLN A 56 29.88 9.01 -2.26
CA GLN A 56 30.48 9.42 -3.52
C GLN A 56 31.10 10.81 -3.40
N ALA A 57 30.37 11.80 -2.86
CA ALA A 57 30.90 13.14 -2.61
C ALA A 57 32.15 13.15 -1.70
N LYS A 58 32.23 12.23 -0.73
CA LYS A 58 33.46 12.02 0.06
C LYS A 58 34.64 11.50 -0.77
N LYS A 59 34.39 10.62 -1.74
CA LYS A 59 35.41 10.12 -2.67
C LYS A 59 35.87 11.21 -3.65
N ASP A 60 34.94 12.07 -4.06
CA ASP A 60 35.18 13.16 -4.98
C ASP A 60 35.86 14.38 -4.30
N GLY A 61 36.11 14.30 -2.99
CA GLY A 61 36.87 15.31 -2.25
C GLY A 61 36.07 16.56 -1.84
N LEU A 62 34.74 16.51 -1.89
CA LEU A 62 33.91 17.66 -1.52
C LEU A 62 34.10 18.06 -0.03
N PRO A 63 34.00 19.36 0.29
CA PRO A 63 34.07 19.83 1.66
C PRO A 63 32.91 19.27 2.51
N LYS A 64 33.16 19.09 3.81
CA LYS A 64 32.19 18.50 4.75
C LYS A 64 30.85 19.26 4.80
N SER A 65 30.87 20.56 4.55
CA SER A 65 29.69 21.43 4.47
C SER A 65 28.76 21.03 3.31
N GLU A 66 29.31 20.74 2.13
CA GLU A 66 28.54 20.33 0.95
C GLU A 66 28.02 18.89 1.09
N ILE A 67 28.80 18.01 1.71
CA ILE A 67 28.34 16.64 2.01
C ILE A 67 27.17 16.66 3.02
N ALA A 68 27.19 17.59 3.98
CA ALA A 68 26.11 17.77 4.94
C ALA A 68 24.86 18.40 4.30
N ALA A 69 25.04 19.21 3.24
CA ALA A 69 23.94 19.78 2.47
C ALA A 69 23.16 18.75 1.63
N ILE A 70 23.72 17.55 1.38
CA ILE A 70 22.98 16.43 0.78
C ILE A 70 21.95 15.92 1.81
N LYS A 71 20.77 16.56 1.83
CA LYS A 71 19.63 16.21 2.69
C LYS A 71 18.78 15.09 2.10
N ASP A 72 17.96 14.49 2.97
CA ASP A 72 16.98 13.50 2.55
C ASP A 72 15.79 14.22 1.91
N PRO A 73 15.41 13.91 0.64
CA PRO A 73 14.24 14.53 0.02
C PRO A 73 12.93 14.22 0.77
N VAL A 74 12.92 13.21 1.65
CA VAL A 74 11.78 12.92 2.52
C VAL A 74 11.59 13.99 3.60
N ASP A 75 12.67 14.58 4.11
CA ASP A 75 12.61 15.62 5.15
C ASP A 75 12.06 16.96 4.62
N GLU A 76 12.01 17.11 3.29
CA GLU A 76 11.46 18.29 2.61
C GLU A 76 9.99 18.13 2.22
N GLN A 77 9.39 16.94 2.41
CA GLN A 77 7.99 16.73 2.08
C GLN A 77 7.07 17.42 3.10
N PRO A 78 6.07 18.21 2.65
CA PRO A 78 5.10 18.83 3.54
C PRO A 78 4.32 17.79 4.36
N VAL A 79 4.21 18.00 5.68
CA VAL A 79 3.50 17.11 6.61
C VAL A 79 2.05 16.85 6.18
N TRP A 80 1.38 17.84 5.57
CA TRP A 80 0.01 17.67 5.08
C TRP A 80 -0.11 16.63 3.95
N LYS A 81 0.92 16.47 3.10
CA LYS A 81 0.95 15.43 2.06
C LYS A 81 1.01 14.03 2.70
N MET A 82 1.78 13.88 3.78
CA MET A 82 1.83 12.63 4.57
C MET A 82 0.46 12.32 5.19
N MET A 83 -0.19 13.32 5.79
CA MET A 83 -1.54 13.14 6.37
C MET A 83 -2.59 12.79 5.31
N LEU A 84 -2.54 13.46 4.15
CA LEU A 84 -3.43 13.16 3.03
C LEU A 84 -3.23 11.72 2.54
N TRP A 85 -1.98 11.28 2.36
CA TRP A 85 -1.68 9.91 1.96
C TRP A 85 -2.16 8.89 2.99
N ALA A 86 -1.91 9.13 4.28
CA ALA A 86 -2.37 8.26 5.36
C ALA A 86 -3.92 8.15 5.36
N THR A 87 -4.61 9.25 5.08
CA THR A 87 -6.07 9.28 5.01
C THR A 87 -6.58 8.51 3.79
N VAL A 88 -6.03 8.77 2.60
CA VAL A 88 -6.44 8.12 1.36
C VAL A 88 -6.16 6.62 1.42
N SER A 89 -4.99 6.22 1.89
CA SER A 89 -4.63 4.80 2.07
C SER A 89 -5.48 4.11 3.13
N GLY A 90 -5.81 4.80 4.22
CA GLY A 90 -6.72 4.31 5.27
C GLY A 90 -8.12 4.01 4.73
N VAL A 91 -8.71 4.95 3.98
CA VAL A 91 -10.03 4.78 3.35
C VAL A 91 -10.02 3.65 2.32
N LEU A 92 -8.98 3.58 1.48
CA LEU A 92 -8.81 2.48 0.51
C LEU A 92 -8.74 1.11 1.19
N LEU A 93 -7.96 0.97 2.26
CA LEU A 93 -7.84 -0.28 3.02
C LEU A 93 -9.16 -0.67 3.70
N GLN A 94 -9.90 0.30 4.23
CA GLN A 94 -11.23 0.06 4.80
C GLN A 94 -12.22 -0.40 3.72
N GLY A 95 -12.24 0.26 2.57
CA GLY A 95 -13.07 -0.12 1.42
C GLY A 95 -12.76 -1.55 0.94
N LEU A 96 -11.48 -1.89 0.79
CA LEU A 96 -11.03 -3.23 0.43
C LEU A 96 -11.43 -4.29 1.46
N ARG A 97 -11.30 -4.00 2.77
CA ARG A 97 -11.76 -4.91 3.83
C ARG A 97 -13.26 -5.15 3.78
N MET A 98 -14.05 -4.10 3.52
CA MET A 98 -15.51 -4.21 3.46
C MET A 98 -15.95 -4.99 2.21
N ALA A 99 -15.31 -4.73 1.06
CA ALA A 99 -15.52 -5.48 -0.18
C ALA A 99 -15.15 -6.96 -0.01
N ALA A 100 -14.00 -7.26 0.60
CA ALA A 100 -13.57 -8.65 0.86
C ALA A 100 -14.56 -9.40 1.77
N LYS A 101 -15.06 -8.76 2.84
CA LYS A 101 -16.10 -9.34 3.71
C LYS A 101 -17.40 -9.62 2.96
N ARG A 102 -17.87 -8.66 2.14
CA ARG A 102 -19.10 -8.83 1.34
C ARG A 102 -18.94 -9.92 0.27
N GLY A 103 -17.82 -9.91 -0.46
CA GLY A 103 -17.52 -10.90 -1.50
C GLY A 103 -17.40 -12.32 -0.94
N ALA A 104 -16.69 -12.50 0.18
CA ALA A 104 -16.55 -13.81 0.79
C ALA A 104 -17.86 -14.32 1.41
N LYS A 105 -18.71 -13.44 1.94
CA LYS A 105 -20.06 -13.81 2.40
C LYS A 105 -20.94 -14.28 1.24
N SER A 106 -20.97 -13.54 0.14
CA SER A 106 -21.73 -13.93 -1.07
C SER A 106 -21.21 -15.22 -1.71
N GLY A 107 -19.89 -15.40 -1.78
CA GLY A 107 -19.27 -16.63 -2.27
C GLY A 107 -19.58 -17.83 -1.38
N ALA A 108 -19.55 -17.65 -0.05
CA ALA A 108 -19.93 -18.69 0.89
C ALA A 108 -21.42 -19.05 0.79
N GLU A 109 -22.31 -18.06 0.64
CA GLU A 109 -23.75 -18.29 0.43
C GLU A 109 -24.01 -19.06 -0.87
N ARG A 110 -23.30 -18.75 -1.97
CA ARG A 110 -23.40 -19.51 -3.22
C ARG A 110 -22.88 -20.94 -3.10
N LEU A 111 -21.82 -21.18 -2.33
CA LEU A 111 -21.25 -22.51 -2.11
C LEU A 111 -22.04 -23.34 -1.09
N THR A 112 -22.77 -22.69 -0.18
CA THR A 112 -23.56 -23.35 0.88
C THR A 112 -25.05 -23.49 0.53
N MET A 113 -25.55 -22.77 -0.47
CA MET A 113 -26.89 -23.02 -1.02
C MET A 113 -26.94 -24.42 -1.64
N ARG A 114 -27.64 -25.33 -0.94
CA ARG A 114 -28.09 -26.59 -1.54
C ARG A 114 -28.97 -26.25 -2.75
N ARG A 115 -28.61 -26.79 -3.92
CA ARG A 115 -29.44 -26.76 -5.14
C ARG A 115 -30.88 -27.10 -4.75
N PRO A 116 -31.90 -26.32 -5.16
CA PRO A 116 -33.29 -26.62 -4.86
C PRO A 116 -33.57 -28.06 -5.29
N ARG A 117 -33.94 -28.94 -4.35
CA ARG A 117 -34.42 -30.27 -4.74
C ARG A 117 -35.76 -30.05 -5.43
N PRO A 118 -35.96 -30.54 -6.66
CA PRO A 118 -37.29 -30.60 -7.25
C PRO A 118 -38.17 -31.34 -6.25
N ASN A 119 -39.29 -30.72 -5.90
CA ASN A 119 -40.31 -31.32 -5.05
C ASN A 119 -40.64 -32.69 -5.66
N ARG A 120 -40.37 -33.79 -4.96
CA ARG A 120 -40.88 -35.09 -5.38
C ARG A 120 -42.38 -35.02 -5.11
N GLY A 121 -43.15 -34.81 -6.18
CA GLY A 121 -44.59 -35.01 -6.18
C GLY A 121 -44.96 -36.43 -5.75
#